data_AF-A0A843TFP7-F1
#
_entry.id   AF-A0A843TFP7-F1
#
_cell.length_a   1.000
_cell.length_b   1.000
_cell.length_c   1.000
_cell.angle_alpha   90.00
_cell.angle_beta   90.00
_cell.angle_gamma   90.00
#
_symmetry.space_group_name_H-M   'P 1'
#
loop_
_entity.id
_entity.type
_entity.pdbx_description
1 polymer ?
#
loop_
_entity_poly.entity_id
_entity_poly.type
_entity_poly.pdbx_seq_one_letter_code
_entity_poly.pdbx_strand_id
1 'polypeptide(L)'
;MRTWEGRRGAHQVRYEDLHRDGTGELSRLIVAISGRTPEPSRVAEVLEEYSFARQAGRAAGEEDRKSFLRKGIVGDWQNQFSAEARETFDRVAGDELIRLGYESDRRWVGETGSSSYAESDSGRGR
;
A
#
# COMPACT_ATOMS: atom_id res chain seq x y z
N MET A 1 12.70 -5.95 -20.52
CA MET A 1 13.30 -5.92 -19.16
C MET A 1 12.27 -6.49 -18.18
N ARG A 2 12.37 -7.77 -17.82
CA ARG A 2 11.47 -8.46 -16.89
C ARG A 2 12.36 -9.24 -15.91
N THR A 3 12.72 -8.63 -14.79
CA THR A 3 13.95 -9.00 -14.06
C THR A 3 13.74 -9.72 -12.73
N TRP A 4 12.52 -9.75 -12.17
CA TRP A 4 12.29 -10.32 -10.83
C TRP A 4 11.01 -11.17 -10.68
N GLU A 5 9.93 -10.86 -11.41
CA GLU A 5 8.68 -11.63 -11.33
C GLU A 5 8.89 -13.07 -11.81
N GLY A 6 8.58 -14.06 -10.96
CA GLY A 6 8.73 -15.48 -11.28
C GLY A 6 10.17 -16.02 -11.26
N ARG A 7 11.17 -15.21 -10.84
CA ARG A 7 12.57 -15.65 -10.78
C ARG A 7 12.76 -16.65 -9.63
N ARG A 8 13.34 -17.82 -9.93
CA ARG A 8 13.73 -18.79 -8.90
C ARG A 8 14.69 -18.15 -7.88
N GLY A 9 14.40 -18.36 -6.60
CA GLY A 9 15.18 -17.80 -5.49
C GLY A 9 14.85 -16.34 -5.14
N ALA A 10 13.87 -15.72 -5.81
CA ALA A 10 13.31 -14.43 -5.40
C ALA A 10 11.94 -14.66 -4.75
N HIS A 11 11.74 -14.07 -3.58
CA HIS A 11 10.44 -14.08 -2.91
C HIS A 11 9.81 -12.69 -3.01
N GLN A 12 8.61 -12.64 -3.58
CA GLN A 12 7.85 -11.40 -3.70
C GLN A 12 7.02 -11.17 -2.45
N VAL A 13 7.00 -9.92 -2.01
CA VAL A 13 6.07 -9.38 -1.02
C VAL A 13 5.52 -8.08 -1.57
N ARG A 14 4.24 -7.82 -1.29
CA ARG A 14 3.55 -6.59 -1.69
C ARG A 14 3.21 -5.78 -0.46
N TYR A 15 3.32 -4.47 -0.58
CA TYR A 15 2.92 -3.56 0.49
C TYR A 15 1.43 -3.69 0.80
N GLU A 16 0.61 -3.90 -0.24
CA GLU A 16 -0.84 -4.08 -0.10
C GLU A 16 -1.20 -5.34 0.70
N ASP A 17 -0.45 -6.43 0.50
CA ASP A 17 -0.71 -7.67 1.21
C ASP A 17 -0.28 -7.55 2.68
N LEU A 18 0.82 -6.84 2.98
CA LEU A 18 1.24 -6.51 4.35
C LEU A 18 0.20 -5.65 5.08
N HIS A 19 -0.52 -4.78 4.38
CA HIS A 19 -1.63 -4.02 4.94
C HIS A 19 -2.90 -4.85 5.11
N ARG A 20 -3.17 -5.80 4.22
CA ARG A 20 -4.35 -6.66 4.28
C ARG A 20 -4.26 -7.73 5.37
N ASP A 21 -3.12 -8.43 5.42
CA ASP A 21 -2.84 -9.50 6.38
C ASP A 21 -1.33 -9.53 6.68
N GLY A 22 -0.88 -8.58 7.49
CA GLY A 22 0.53 -8.46 7.86
C GLY A 22 1.07 -9.75 8.50
N THR A 23 0.30 -10.38 9.39
CA THR A 23 0.73 -11.59 10.12
C THR A 23 0.90 -12.75 9.16
N GLY A 24 -0.06 -13.00 8.28
CA GLY A 24 0.01 -14.05 7.26
C GLY A 24 1.18 -13.81 6.30
N GLU A 25 1.32 -12.59 5.79
CA GLU A 25 2.33 -12.26 4.79
C GLU A 25 3.76 -12.30 5.33
N LEU A 26 4.00 -11.73 6.51
CA LEU A 26 5.32 -11.79 7.13
C LEU A 26 5.68 -13.24 7.50
N SER A 27 4.71 -14.02 8.00
CA SER A 27 4.92 -15.44 8.29
C SER A 27 5.29 -16.23 7.03
N ARG A 28 4.54 -16.03 5.94
CA ARG A 28 4.80 -16.63 4.62
C ARG A 28 6.21 -16.29 4.14
N LEU A 29 6.64 -15.03 4.27
CA LEU A 29 7.95 -14.57 3.83
C LEU A 29 9.09 -15.19 4.66
N ILE A 30 8.94 -15.25 5.98
CA ILE A 30 9.94 -15.87 6.87
C ILE A 30 10.11 -17.35 6.53
N VAL A 31 9.02 -18.09 6.33
CA VAL A 31 9.08 -19.50 5.90
C VAL A 31 9.77 -19.62 4.56
N ALA A 32 9.42 -18.76 3.60
CA ALA A 32 9.96 -18.84 2.25
C ALA A 32 11.48 -18.58 2.20
N ILE A 33 11.98 -17.60 2.96
CA ILE A 33 13.40 -17.23 2.97
C ILE A 33 14.25 -18.15 3.86
N SER A 34 13.72 -18.57 5.02
CA SER A 34 14.50 -19.27 6.05
C SER A 34 14.18 -20.76 6.20
N GLY A 35 13.07 -21.24 5.63
CA GLY A 35 12.53 -22.58 5.86
C GLY A 35 11.96 -22.80 7.27
N ARG A 36 11.87 -21.76 8.10
CA ARG A 36 11.41 -21.86 9.50
C ARG A 36 10.02 -21.24 9.65
N THR A 37 9.16 -21.93 10.39
CA THR A 37 7.86 -21.38 10.80
C THR A 37 8.07 -20.43 11.98
N PRO A 38 7.76 -19.13 11.85
CA PRO A 38 7.82 -18.21 12.98
C PRO A 38 6.65 -18.46 13.93
N GLU A 39 6.84 -18.09 15.19
CA GLU A 39 5.76 -18.11 16.17
C GLU A 39 4.81 -16.92 15.90
N PRO A 40 3.48 -17.16 15.77
CA PRO A 40 2.54 -16.12 15.36
C PRO A 40 2.48 -14.89 16.27
N SER A 41 2.57 -15.07 17.59
CA SER A 41 2.54 -13.94 18.52
C SER A 41 3.76 -13.03 18.35
N ARG A 42 4.93 -13.60 18.06
CA ARG A 42 6.15 -12.84 17.78
C ARG A 42 6.06 -12.05 16.47
N VAL A 43 5.40 -12.60 15.46
CA VAL A 43 5.15 -11.88 14.21
C VAL A 43 4.23 -10.70 14.45
N ALA A 44 3.16 -10.89 15.23
CA ALA A 44 2.24 -9.82 15.60
C ALA A 44 2.93 -8.71 16.40
N GLU A 45 3.79 -9.06 17.37
CA GLU A 45 4.59 -8.08 18.14
C GLU A 45 5.46 -7.22 17.22
N VAL A 46 6.15 -7.83 16.26
CA VAL A 46 6.99 -7.11 15.30
C VAL A 46 6.14 -6.18 14.43
N LEU A 47 5.00 -6.65 13.94
CA LEU A 47 4.11 -5.83 13.11
C LEU A 47 3.55 -4.62 13.88
N GLU A 48 3.23 -4.81 15.15
CA GLU A 48 2.78 -3.72 16.01
C GLU A 48 3.89 -2.71 16.24
N GLU A 49 5.08 -3.16 16.66
CA GLU A 49 6.27 -2.33 16.89
C GLU A 49 6.61 -1.47 15.65
N TYR A 50 6.55 -2.06 14.46
CA TYR A 50 6.85 -1.41 13.19
C TYR A 50 5.60 -0.89 12.45
N SER A 51 4.45 -0.81 13.12
CA SER A 51 3.24 -0.24 12.54
C SER A 51 3.44 1.24 12.19
N PHE A 52 2.74 1.72 11.17
CA PHE A 52 2.81 3.14 10.80
C PHE A 52 2.52 4.05 11.99
N ALA A 53 1.53 3.70 12.81
CA ALA A 53 1.15 4.50 13.96
C ALA A 53 2.29 4.69 14.96
N ARG A 54 3.02 3.60 15.28
CA ARG A 54 4.17 3.67 16.20
C ARG A 54 5.38 4.34 15.58
N GLN A 55 5.61 4.13 14.29
CA GLN A 55 6.77 4.71 13.59
C GLN A 55 6.58 6.20 13.29
N ALA A 56 5.36 6.64 12.98
CA ALA A 56 5.04 8.03 12.65
C ALA A 56 4.56 8.85 13.85
N GLY A 57 4.15 8.20 14.95
CA GLY A 57 3.57 8.87 16.13
C GLY A 57 2.16 9.41 15.90
N ARG A 58 1.44 8.91 14.90
CA ARG A 58 0.12 9.40 14.46
C ARG A 58 -0.60 8.36 13.63
N ALA A 59 -1.93 8.45 13.50
CA ALA A 59 -2.70 7.44 12.79
C ALA A 59 -2.38 7.41 11.27
N ALA A 60 -2.53 6.24 10.66
CA ALA A 60 -2.52 6.12 9.20
C ALA A 60 -3.68 6.92 8.60
N GLY A 61 -3.45 7.60 7.49
CA GLY A 61 -4.43 8.48 6.84
C GLY A 61 -4.25 9.96 7.21
N GLU A 62 -3.76 10.28 8.41
CA GLU A 62 -3.36 11.64 8.76
C GLU A 62 -2.18 12.03 7.86
N GLU A 63 -2.24 13.16 7.14
CA GLU A 63 -1.17 13.54 6.22
C GLU A 63 -0.17 14.48 6.88
N ASP A 64 1.12 14.17 6.77
CA ASP A 64 2.20 15.13 6.99
C ASP A 64 3.14 15.12 5.79
N ARG A 65 3.09 16.19 4.98
CA ARG A 65 3.89 16.35 3.76
C ARG A 65 5.37 16.62 4.02
N LYS A 66 5.73 16.98 5.26
CA LYS A 66 7.13 17.23 5.66
C LYS A 66 7.80 15.98 6.24
N SER A 67 7.03 14.94 6.57
CA SER A 67 7.53 13.67 7.08
C SER A 67 7.89 12.71 5.96
N PHE A 68 8.92 11.89 6.19
CA PHE A 68 9.21 10.72 5.34
C PHE A 68 8.04 9.71 5.36
N LEU A 69 7.44 9.50 6.53
CA LEU A 69 6.24 8.68 6.71
C LEU A 69 5.00 9.56 6.47
N ARG A 70 4.61 9.76 5.19
CA ARG A 70 3.59 10.75 4.81
C ARG A 70 2.15 10.40 5.20
N LYS A 71 1.67 9.21 4.89
CA LYS A 71 0.25 8.85 5.10
C LYS A 71 0.01 7.40 5.53
N GLY A 72 0.84 6.45 5.08
CA GLY A 72 0.77 5.06 5.54
C GLY A 72 -0.51 4.33 5.14
N ILE A 73 -1.05 4.63 3.95
CA ILE A 73 -2.24 3.97 3.41
C ILE A 73 -1.98 3.46 1.99
N VAL A 74 -2.75 2.46 1.59
CA VAL A 74 -2.81 1.93 0.23
C VAL A 74 -3.84 2.73 -0.58
N GLY A 75 -3.56 2.94 -1.87
CA GLY A 75 -4.53 3.50 -2.81
C GLY A 75 -4.63 5.03 -2.86
N ASP A 76 -3.87 5.77 -2.04
CA ASP A 76 -3.96 7.24 -1.99
C ASP A 76 -3.74 7.94 -3.35
N TRP A 77 -3.03 7.29 -4.27
CA TRP A 77 -2.80 7.78 -5.63
C TRP A 77 -4.11 7.98 -6.41
N GLN A 78 -5.15 7.18 -6.16
CA GLN A 78 -6.46 7.31 -6.81
C GLN A 78 -7.10 8.68 -6.52
N ASN A 79 -6.79 9.28 -5.37
CA ASN A 79 -7.28 10.60 -4.98
C ASN A 79 -6.45 11.77 -5.53
N GLN A 80 -5.25 11.48 -6.06
CA GLN A 80 -4.32 12.52 -6.54
C GLN A 80 -4.28 12.61 -8.06
N PHE A 81 -4.64 11.55 -8.77
CA PHE A 81 -4.56 11.53 -10.23
C PHE A 81 -5.74 12.30 -10.85
N SER A 82 -5.43 13.27 -11.72
CA SER A 82 -6.43 13.89 -12.60
C SER A 82 -6.98 12.85 -13.59
N ALA A 83 -8.13 13.15 -14.21
CA ALA A 83 -8.66 12.29 -15.29
C ALA A 83 -7.64 12.07 -16.41
N GLU A 84 -7.00 13.15 -16.88
CA GLU A 84 -5.95 13.09 -17.90
C GLU A 84 -4.73 12.24 -17.47
N ALA A 85 -4.33 12.32 -16.20
CA ALA A 85 -3.24 11.52 -15.67
C ALA A 85 -3.59 10.03 -15.68
N ARG A 86 -4.83 9.68 -15.31
CA ARG A 86 -5.30 8.28 -15.34
C ARG A 86 -5.33 7.74 -16.76
N GLU A 87 -5.92 8.48 -17.70
CA GLU A 87 -5.94 8.11 -19.12
C GLU A 87 -4.53 7.93 -19.70
N THR A 88 -3.63 8.85 -19.38
CA THR A 88 -2.24 8.81 -19.86
C THR A 88 -1.49 7.62 -19.28
N PHE A 89 -1.65 7.37 -17.98
CA PHE A 89 -0.99 6.26 -17.31
C PHE A 89 -1.53 4.91 -17.81
N ASP A 90 -2.84 4.78 -17.96
CA ASP A 90 -3.49 3.59 -18.49
C ASP A 90 -3.00 3.25 -19.91
N ARG A 91 -2.84 4.26 -20.77
CA ARG A 91 -2.27 4.09 -22.12
C ARG A 91 -0.83 3.55 -22.09
N VAL A 92 -0.03 3.93 -21.10
CA VAL A 92 1.40 3.57 -21.03
C VAL A 92 1.65 2.28 -20.26
N ALA A 93 0.90 2.03 -19.19
CA ALA A 93 1.19 1.00 -18.20
C ALA A 93 -0.06 0.28 -17.63
N GLY A 94 -1.23 0.44 -18.25
CA GLY A 94 -2.46 -0.18 -17.75
C GLY A 94 -2.42 -1.72 -17.75
N ASP A 95 -1.75 -2.34 -18.73
CA ASP A 95 -1.56 -3.79 -18.74
C ASP A 95 -0.66 -4.24 -17.58
N GLU A 96 0.37 -3.46 -17.24
CA GLU A 96 1.21 -3.72 -16.09
C GLU A 96 0.46 -3.57 -14.76
N LEU A 97 -0.42 -2.59 -14.61
CA LEU A 97 -1.25 -2.45 -13.40
C LEU A 97 -2.12 -3.69 -13.16
N ILE A 98 -2.76 -4.19 -14.23
CA ILE A 98 -3.60 -5.38 -14.15
C ILE A 98 -2.74 -6.62 -13.88
N ARG A 99 -1.64 -6.80 -14.63
CA ARG A 99 -0.73 -7.95 -14.47
C ARG A 99 -0.12 -8.02 -13.07
N LEU A 100 0.24 -6.88 -12.49
CA LEU A 100 0.80 -6.80 -11.14
C LEU A 100 -0.27 -6.79 -10.04
N GLY A 101 -1.55 -6.76 -10.42
CA GLY A 101 -2.69 -6.80 -9.51
C GLY A 101 -2.87 -5.53 -8.68
N TYR A 102 -2.43 -4.38 -9.19
CA TYR A 102 -2.76 -3.06 -8.63
C TYR A 102 -4.18 -2.64 -8.99
N GLU A 103 -4.65 -3.04 -10.17
CA GLU A 103 -6.02 -2.86 -10.63
C GLU A 103 -6.58 -4.16 -11.19
N SER A 104 -7.91 -4.31 -11.20
CA SER A 104 -8.57 -5.53 -11.71
C SER A 104 -8.88 -5.45 -13.20
N ASP A 105 -9.15 -4.24 -13.69
CA ASP A 105 -9.47 -3.94 -15.08
C ASP A 105 -9.28 -2.45 -15.35
N ARG A 106 -9.66 -1.97 -16.54
CA ARG A 106 -9.49 -0.59 -17.00
C ARG A 106 -10.53 0.39 -16.45
N ARG A 107 -11.49 -0.04 -15.61
CA ARG A 107 -12.55 0.84 -15.08
C ARG A 107 -12.02 1.93 -14.15
N TRP A 108 -10.88 1.70 -13.50
CA TRP A 108 -10.20 2.68 -12.62
C TRP A 108 -9.96 4.05 -13.29
N VAL A 109 -9.82 4.09 -14.62
CA VAL A 109 -9.66 5.33 -15.38
C VAL A 109 -10.88 6.26 -15.21
N GLY A 110 -12.08 5.69 -15.11
CA GLY A 110 -13.33 6.43 -14.97
C GLY A 110 -13.79 6.67 -13.53
N GLU A 111 -13.18 6.05 -12.53
CA GLU A 111 -13.65 6.15 -11.13
C GLU A 111 -13.34 7.53 -10.54
N THR A 112 -14.34 8.37 -10.33
CA THR A 112 -14.17 9.60 -9.55
C THR A 112 -13.96 9.22 -8.09
N GLY A 113 -12.80 9.58 -7.51
CA GLY A 113 -12.42 9.23 -6.14
C GLY A 113 -13.59 9.32 -5.16
N SER A 114 -14.00 8.18 -4.61
CA SER A 114 -15.06 8.12 -3.61
C SER A 114 -14.51 8.67 -2.29
N SER A 115 -14.89 9.90 -1.96
CA SER A 115 -14.54 10.52 -0.68
C SER A 115 -15.33 9.86 0.45
N SER A 116 -14.64 9.11 1.30
CA SER A 116 -15.11 8.75 2.64
C SER A 116 -14.10 9.18 3.70
N TYR A 117 -13.70 10.45 3.70
CA TYR A 117 -13.01 11.05 4.84
C TYR A 117 -13.66 12.38 5.15
N ALA A 118 -14.30 12.45 6.33
CA ALA A 118 -14.98 13.64 6.82
C ALA A 118 -14.00 14.81 6.93
N GLU A 119 -14.42 15.97 6.41
CA GLU A 119 -13.76 17.24 6.65
C GLU A 119 -13.73 17.51 8.16
N SER A 120 -12.56 17.38 8.78
CA SER A 120 -12.31 18.04 10.05
C SER A 120 -12.09 19.52 9.77
N ASP A 121 -13.19 20.27 9.84
CA ASP A 121 -13.24 21.72 9.90
C ASP A 121 -12.35 22.22 11.06
N SER A 122 -11.23 22.85 10.72
CA SER A 122 -10.49 23.70 11.65
C SER A 122 -10.69 25.17 11.27
N GLY A 123 -11.92 25.64 11.44
CA GLY A 123 -12.26 26.85 12.19
C GLY A 123 -11.25 27.99 12.18
N ARG A 124 -11.61 29.05 11.45
CA ARG A 124 -11.15 30.45 11.63
C ARG A 124 -10.90 30.79 13.11
N GLY A 125 -9.66 31.17 13.42
CA GLY A 125 -9.31 31.97 14.60
C GLY A 125 -8.62 33.25 14.12
N ARG A 126 -9.10 34.39 14.63
CA ARG A 126 -8.78 35.76 14.20
C ARG A 126 -7.34 36.17 14.47
#